data_AF-A0A5E9AXG8-F1
#
_entry.id   AF-A0A5E9AXG8-F1
#
_cell.length_a   1.000
_cell.length_b   1.000
_cell.length_c   1.000
_cell.angle_alpha   90.00
_cell.angle_beta   90.00
_cell.angle_gamma   90.00
#
_symmetry.space_group_name_H-M   'P 1'
#
loop_
_entity.id
_entity.type
_entity.pdbx_description
1 polymer ?
#
loop_
_entity_poly.entity_id
_entity_poly.type
_entity_poly.pdbx_seq_one_letter_code
_entity_poly.pdbx_strand_id
1 'polypeptide(L)' 'MTDPKTFLTSIFNAAVAAADPEKTIRNHLPAKARGRTIVIGAGKGSAQMAAAFEKVWDGPVDGLVVT' A
#
# COMPACT_ATOMS: atom_id res chain seq x y z
N MET A 1 10.34 5.43 -34.36
CA MET A 1 10.99 6.08 -33.20
C MET A 1 9.94 6.23 -32.12
N THR A 2 10.18 5.69 -30.93
CA THR A 2 9.27 5.84 -29.79
C THR A 2 9.27 7.32 -29.37
N ASP A 3 8.09 7.93 -29.20
CA ASP A 3 7.98 9.28 -28.66
C ASP A 3 8.63 9.34 -27.27
N PRO A 4 9.67 10.17 -27.04
CA PRO A 4 10.38 10.23 -25.77
C PRO A 4 9.45 10.55 -24.58
N LYS A 5 8.44 11.39 -24.78
CA LYS A 5 7.49 11.74 -23.73
C LYS A 5 6.70 10.50 -23.29
N THR A 6 6.17 9.74 -24.25
CA THR A 6 5.46 8.50 -23.98
C THR A 6 6.34 7.49 -23.26
N PHE A 7 7.59 7.31 -23.68
CA PHE A 7 8.53 6.41 -23.02
C PHE A 7 8.81 6.82 -21.57
N LEU A 8 9.15 8.09 -21.31
CA LEU A 8 9.44 8.57 -19.96
C LEU A 8 8.22 8.53 -19.05
N THR A 9 7.04 8.85 -19.59
CA THR A 9 5.77 8.73 -18.86
C THR A 9 5.50 7.28 -18.44
N SER A 10 5.81 6.31 -19.29
CA SER A 10 5.64 4.89 -18.95
C SER A 10 6.51 4.46 -17.77
N ILE A 11 7.77 4.93 -17.72
CA ILE A 11 8.69 4.64 -16.61
C ILE A 11 8.21 5.32 -15.33
N PHE A 12 7.76 6.58 -15.41
CA PHE A 12 7.19 7.29 -14.27
C PHE A 12 5.97 6.55 -13.69
N ASN A 13 5.04 6.12 -14.55
CA ASN A 13 3.86 5.37 -14.13
C ASN A 13 4.24 4.03 -13.47
N ALA A 14 5.26 3.35 -13.99
CA ALA A 14 5.77 2.12 -13.37
C ALA A 14 6.35 2.40 -11.98
N ALA A 15 7.11 3.49 -11.80
CA ALA A 15 7.66 3.88 -10.51
C ALA A 15 6.56 4.24 -9.50
N VAL A 16 5.54 4.98 -9.92
CA VAL A 16 4.36 5.30 -9.07
C VAL A 16 3.63 4.02 -8.69
N ALA A 17 3.41 3.10 -9.62
CA ALA A 17 2.76 1.83 -9.34
C ALA A 17 3.56 0.95 -8.36
N ALA A 18 4.89 1.01 -8.41
CA ALA A 18 5.76 0.33 -7.47
C ALA A 18 5.76 0.97 -6.06
N ALA A 19 5.28 2.20 -5.92
CA ALA A 19 5.12 2.89 -4.63
C ALA A 19 3.66 2.87 -4.12
N ASP A 20 2.71 2.41 -4.93
CA ASP A 20 1.29 2.38 -4.60
C ASP A 20 0.99 1.25 -3.58
N PRO A 21 0.51 1.58 -2.37
CA PRO A 21 0.21 0.59 -1.34
C PRO A 21 -0.80 -0.46 -1.79
N GLU A 22 -1.81 -0.07 -2.58
CA GLU A 22 -2.86 -0.98 -3.07
C GLU A 22 -2.29 -2.09 -3.96
N LYS A 23 -1.16 -1.83 -4.62
CA LYS A 23 -0.50 -2.79 -5.52
C LYS A 23 0.57 -3.61 -4.81
N THR A 24 1.19 -3.05 -3.78
CA THR A 24 2.43 -3.60 -3.22
C THR A 24 2.26 -4.27 -1.86
N ILE A 25 1.28 -3.85 -1.05
CA ILE A 25 1.21 -4.26 0.36
C ILE A 25 0.96 -5.77 0.51
N ARG A 26 0.16 -6.38 -0.38
CA ARG A 26 -0.19 -7.81 -0.34
C ARG A 26 1.05 -8.72 -0.35
N ASN A 27 2.10 -8.32 -1.06
CA ASN A 27 3.34 -9.11 -1.20
C ASN A 27 4.26 -9.01 0.02
N HIS A 28 3.98 -8.08 0.93
CA HIS A 28 4.83 -7.76 2.08
C HIS A 28 4.12 -8.00 3.42
N LEU A 29 2.98 -8.67 3.40
CA LEU A 29 2.24 -8.98 4.61
C LEU A 29 2.99 -10.01 5.46
N PRO A 30 3.00 -9.85 6.79
CA PRO A 30 3.50 -10.89 7.68
C PRO A 30 2.57 -12.11 7.64
N ALA A 31 3.05 -13.23 8.18
CA ALA A 31 2.17 -14.36 8.47
C ALA A 31 1.04 -13.93 9.42
N LYS A 32 -0.16 -14.48 9.24
CA LYS A 32 -1.34 -14.17 10.06
C LYS A 32 -1.03 -14.44 11.54
N ALA A 33 -1.12 -13.39 12.35
CA ALA A 33 -0.91 -13.49 13.79
C ALA A 33 -2.04 -14.28 14.45
N ARG A 34 -1.73 -14.98 15.54
CA ARG A 34 -2.77 -15.59 16.39
C ARG A 34 -3.43 -14.47 17.21
N GLY A 35 -4.74 -14.30 17.06
CA GLY A 35 -5.53 -13.32 17.81
C GLY A 35 -5.88 -12.07 17.01
N ARG A 36 -5.85 -10.90 17.66
CA ARG A 36 -6.28 -9.61 17.09
C ARG A 36 -5.16 -8.94 16.30
N THR A 37 -5.54 -8.24 15.23
CA THR A 37 -4.64 -7.38 14.45
C THR A 37 -4.91 -5.93 14.79
N ILE A 38 -3.89 -5.22 15.28
CA ILE A 38 -3.95 -3.78 15.56
C ILE A 38 -3.12 -3.03 14.53
N VAL A 39 -3.73 -2.08 13.81
CA VAL A 39 -3.05 -1.22 12.84
C VAL A 39 -2.82 0.17 13.44
N ILE A 40 -1.55 0.58 13.50
CA ILE A 40 -1.17 1.92 13.95
C ILE A 40 -0.51 2.65 12.78
N GLY A 41 -1.17 3.70 12.30
CA GLY A 41 -0.67 4.53 11.21
C GLY A 41 -0.20 5.90 11.72
N ALA A 42 0.95 6.35 11.25
CA ALA A 42 1.43 7.72 11.49
C ALA A 42 2.07 8.30 10.22
N GLY A 43 1.71 9.54 9.89
CA GLY A 43 2.31 10.31 8.81
C GLY A 43 1.47 10.37 7.53
N LYS A 44 1.92 11.19 6.58
CA LYS A 44 1.12 11.67 5.43
C LYS A 44 0.48 10.58 4.54
N GLY A 45 1.12 9.42 4.42
CA GLY A 45 0.63 8.29 3.61
C GLY A 45 -0.04 7.19 4.44
N SER A 46 -0.13 7.34 5.75
CA SER A 46 -0.51 6.25 6.65
C SER A 46 -1.98 5.83 6.50
N ALA A 47 -2.88 6.78 6.20
CA ALA A 47 -4.28 6.46 5.93
C ALA A 47 -4.45 5.57 4.69
N GLN A 48 -3.75 5.87 3.59
CA GLN A 48 -3.79 5.04 2.38
C GLN A 48 -3.15 3.67 2.62
N MET A 49 -2.03 3.62 3.34
CA MET A 49 -1.37 2.35 3.71
C MET A 49 -2.30 1.47 4.55
N ALA A 50 -2.97 2.03 5.57
CA ALA A 50 -3.89 1.31 6.42
C ALA A 50 -5.11 0.81 5.63
N ALA A 51 -5.72 1.65 4.79
CA ALA A 51 -6.85 1.26 3.94
C ALA A 51 -6.48 0.13 2.97
N ALA A 52 -5.29 0.19 2.35
CA ALA A 52 -4.81 -0.87 1.48
C ALA A 52 -4.59 -2.19 2.24
N PHE A 53 -4.09 -2.12 3.48
CA PHE A 53 -3.92 -3.28 4.36
C PHE A 53 -5.28 -3.93 4.71
N GLU A 54 -6.25 -3.13 5.15
CA GLU A 54 -7.58 -3.61 5.55
C GLU A 54 -8.29 -4.40 4.45
N LYS A 55 -8.10 -4.01 3.18
CA LYS A 55 -8.69 -4.71 2.02
C LYS A 55 -8.13 -6.10 1.78
N VAL A 56 -6.88 -6.36 2.18
CA VAL A 56 -6.17 -7.60 1.85
C VAL A 56 -5.93 -8.49 3.05
N TRP A 57 -6.10 -7.97 4.27
CA TRP A 57 -5.94 -8.73 5.49
C TRP A 57 -7.15 -9.62 5.74
N ASP A 58 -6.91 -10.92 5.91
CA ASP A 58 -7.96 -11.88 6.24
C ASP A 58 -8.17 -11.93 7.75
N GLY A 59 -8.98 -11.04 8.29
CA GLY A 59 -9.37 -11.05 9.71
C GLY A 59 -9.82 -9.69 10.23
N PRO A 60 -10.34 -9.63 11.47
CA PRO A 60 -10.73 -8.37 12.09
C PRO A 60 -9.51 -7.48 12.31
N VAL A 61 -9.66 -6.20 11.99
CA VAL A 61 -8.66 -5.16 12.16
C VAL A 61 -9.25 -4.06 13.04
N ASP A 62 -8.54 -3.70 14.10
CA ASP A 62 -8.79 -2.53 14.92
C ASP A 62 -7.58 -1.59 14.84
N GLY A 63 -7.72 -0.31 15.16
CA GLY A 63 -6.56 0.57 15.12
C GLY A 63 -6.82 2.07 15.17
N LEU A 64 -5.74 2.82 15.00
CA LEU A 64 -5.75 4.28 14.91
C LEU A 64 -4.74 4.74 13.85
N VAL A 65 -5.15 5.71 13.05
CA VAL A 65 -4.30 6.40 12.10
C VAL A 65 -4.26 7.89 12.44
N VAL A 66 -3.07 8.46 12.48
CA VAL A 66 -2.84 9.91 12.61
C VAL A 66 -2.11 10.38 11.36
N THR A 67 -2.74 11.25 10.58
CA THR A 67 -2.22 11.71 9.28
C THR A 67 -2.38 13.20 9.08
#